data_AF-A0A1V3WNR3-F1
#
_entry.id   AF-A0A1V3WNR3-F1
#
_cell.length_a   1.000
_cell.length_b   1.000
_cell.length_c   1.000
_cell.angle_alpha   90.00
_cell.angle_beta   90.00
_cell.angle_gamma   90.00
#
_symmetry.space_group_name_H-M   'P 1'
#
loop_
_entity.id
_entity.type
_entity.pdbx_description
1 polymer ?
#
loop_
_entity_poly.entity_id
_entity_poly.type
_entity_poly.pdbx_seq_one_letter_code
_entity_poly.pdbx_strand_id
1 'polypeptide(L)'
;MSAGLAAAPGTASADGTDDYPIPHRMIVTTCTAEQIMAAARDVEPVYYQRYMIDYHNHSAEIQEATRHQMHWFYGLGVADRRAYSEQFVTHFADPLTLAWPNHAKLFFNNKGVAAHTTDICGQYPPDDPSVWNW
;
A
#
# COMPACT_ATOMS: atom_id res chain seq x y z
N MET A 1 55.78 -4.03 -2.93
CA MET A 1 54.51 -4.68 -2.54
C MET A 1 53.44 -3.60 -2.57
N SER A 2 52.54 -3.64 -3.54
CA SER A 2 51.48 -2.64 -3.69
C SER A 2 50.21 -3.17 -3.02
N ALA A 3 49.77 -2.52 -1.96
CA ALA A 3 48.51 -2.83 -1.30
C ALA A 3 47.36 -2.22 -2.10
N GLY A 4 46.52 -3.07 -2.70
CA GLY A 4 45.26 -2.63 -3.30
C GLY A 4 44.26 -2.28 -2.21
N LEU A 5 43.76 -1.04 -2.21
CA LEU A 5 42.57 -0.69 -1.42
C LEU A 5 41.38 -1.47 -1.98
N ALA A 6 40.92 -2.47 -1.23
CA ALA A 6 39.61 -3.04 -1.44
C ALA A 6 38.57 -2.01 -0.98
N ALA A 7 37.92 -1.33 -1.92
CA ALA A 7 36.71 -0.58 -1.64
C ALA A 7 35.66 -1.57 -1.13
N ALA A 8 35.21 -1.40 0.11
CA ALA A 8 34.03 -2.10 0.60
C ALA A 8 32.86 -1.78 -0.34
N PRO A 9 31.98 -2.74 -0.69
CA PRO A 9 30.79 -2.43 -1.46
C PRO A 9 29.98 -1.40 -0.67
N GLY A 10 29.91 -0.17 -1.18
CA GLY A 10 28.93 0.79 -0.69
C GLY A 10 27.54 0.18 -0.89
N THR A 11 26.68 0.28 0.12
CA THR A 11 25.26 0.00 -0.06
C THR A 11 24.77 0.94 -1.15
N ALA A 12 24.43 0.41 -2.31
CA ALA A 12 23.79 1.19 -3.36
C ALA A 12 22.43 1.66 -2.82
N SER A 13 22.38 2.89 -2.32
CA SER A 13 21.12 3.59 -2.12
C SER A 13 20.68 4.04 -3.52
N ALA A 14 19.78 3.27 -4.13
CA ALA A 14 19.19 3.69 -5.38
C ALA A 14 18.33 4.94 -5.10
N ASP A 15 18.69 6.07 -5.70
CA ASP A 15 18.00 7.36 -5.59
C ASP A 15 16.64 7.40 -6.34
N GLY A 16 15.93 6.27 -6.38
CA GLY A 16 14.59 6.12 -6.98
C GLY A 16 13.51 5.63 -6.01
N THR A 17 13.77 5.59 -4.70
CA THR A 17 13.27 4.52 -3.83
C THR A 17 12.21 4.88 -2.79
N ASP A 18 12.02 6.14 -2.38
CA ASP A 18 11.11 6.42 -1.25
C ASP A 18 9.66 5.97 -1.50
N ASP A 19 9.22 6.07 -2.75
CA ASP A 19 7.89 5.71 -3.21
C ASP A 19 7.81 4.33 -3.90
N TYR A 20 8.85 3.50 -3.77
CA TYR A 20 8.86 2.14 -4.33
C TYR A 20 9.32 1.13 -3.27
N PRO A 21 8.74 -0.08 -3.21
CA PRO A 21 7.53 -0.51 -3.90
C PRO A 21 6.22 0.17 -3.48
N ILE A 22 6.12 0.63 -2.23
CA ILE A 22 4.95 1.33 -1.71
C ILE A 22 5.26 2.84 -1.59
N PRO A 23 4.35 3.74 -2.04
CA PRO A 23 4.51 5.19 -1.92
C PRO A 23 4.87 5.63 -0.50
N HIS A 24 5.82 6.56 -0.36
CA HIS A 24 6.31 7.03 0.94
C HIS A 24 5.17 7.55 1.82
N ARG A 25 4.21 8.24 1.20
CA ARG A 25 3.03 8.76 1.87
C ARG A 25 2.18 7.68 2.52
N MET A 26 2.09 6.48 1.94
CA MET A 26 1.38 5.35 2.57
C MET A 26 2.16 4.73 3.73
N ILE A 27 3.48 4.93 3.74
CA ILE A 27 4.36 4.45 4.80
C ILE A 27 4.26 5.36 6.03
N VAL A 28 4.20 6.68 5.83
CA VAL A 28 4.21 7.67 6.93
C VAL A 28 2.82 8.16 7.35
N THR A 29 1.77 7.90 6.58
CA THR A 29 0.41 8.37 6.92
C THR A 29 -0.09 7.80 8.24
N THR A 30 -0.85 8.61 8.97
CA THR A 30 -1.58 8.20 10.18
C THR A 30 -3.02 7.78 9.88
N CYS A 31 -3.45 7.82 8.61
CA CYS A 31 -4.79 7.45 8.21
C CYS A 31 -4.99 5.94 8.17
N THR A 32 -6.21 5.49 8.45
CA THR A 32 -6.63 4.09 8.31
C THR A 32 -6.88 3.73 6.84
N ALA A 33 -7.02 2.44 6.54
CA ALA A 33 -7.40 1.97 5.20
C ALA A 33 -8.71 2.62 4.73
N GLU A 34 -9.72 2.66 5.61
CA GLU A 34 -11.04 3.23 5.35
C GLU A 34 -10.98 4.72 5.05
N GLN A 35 -10.13 5.48 5.76
CA GLN A 35 -9.93 6.91 5.48
C GLN A 35 -9.29 7.14 4.11
N ILE A 36 -8.32 6.28 3.72
CA ILE A 36 -7.73 6.33 2.38
C ILE A 36 -8.76 5.98 1.32
N MET A 37 -9.61 4.97 1.56
CA MET A 37 -10.68 4.59 0.63
C MET A 37 -11.75 5.65 0.49
N ALA A 38 -12.19 6.25 1.61
CA ALA A 38 -13.15 7.35 1.60
C ALA A 38 -12.60 8.56 0.83
N ALA A 39 -11.32 8.90 1.06
CA ALA A 39 -10.64 9.92 0.27
C ALA A 39 -10.59 9.53 -1.21
N ALA A 40 -10.24 8.29 -1.54
CA ALA A 40 -10.18 7.83 -2.92
C ALA A 40 -11.53 7.90 -3.63
N ARG A 41 -12.63 7.58 -2.92
CA ARG A 41 -13.99 7.70 -3.45
C ARG A 41 -14.30 9.13 -3.90
N ASP A 42 -13.78 10.12 -3.17
CA ASP A 42 -14.15 11.52 -3.37
C ASP A 42 -13.19 12.25 -4.33
N VAL A 43 -11.87 12.03 -4.21
CA VAL A 43 -10.86 12.73 -5.07
C VAL A 43 -10.31 11.88 -6.22
N GLU A 44 -10.44 10.57 -6.16
CA GLU A 44 -9.95 9.63 -7.19
C GLU A 44 -11.05 8.61 -7.59
N PRO A 45 -12.30 9.05 -7.88
CA PRO A 45 -13.47 8.18 -7.96
C PRO A 45 -13.33 7.05 -8.98
N VAL A 46 -12.61 7.28 -10.09
CA VAL A 46 -12.36 6.25 -11.11
C VAL A 46 -11.49 5.12 -10.57
N TYR A 47 -10.48 5.42 -9.73
CA TYR A 47 -9.63 4.41 -9.11
C TYR A 47 -10.39 3.64 -8.03
N TYR A 48 -11.15 4.35 -7.20
CA TYR A 48 -12.00 3.72 -6.19
C TYR A 48 -13.04 2.78 -6.82
N GLN A 49 -13.82 3.24 -7.80
CA GLN A 49 -14.83 2.42 -8.47
C GLN A 49 -14.23 1.17 -9.13
N ARG A 50 -13.12 1.32 -9.85
CA ARG A 50 -12.44 0.17 -10.48
C ARG A 50 -11.94 -0.83 -9.44
N TYR A 51 -11.41 -0.35 -8.33
CA TYR A 51 -10.97 -1.21 -7.23
C TYR A 51 -12.14 -1.95 -6.60
N MET A 52 -13.27 -1.27 -6.34
CA MET A 52 -14.44 -1.89 -5.74
C MET A 52 -15.14 -2.89 -6.67
N ILE A 53 -15.19 -2.59 -7.97
CA ILE A 53 -15.66 -3.56 -8.98
C ILE A 53 -14.81 -4.84 -8.95
N ASP A 54 -13.48 -4.70 -8.92
CA ASP A 54 -12.56 -5.85 -8.85
C ASP A 54 -12.74 -6.61 -7.52
N TYR A 55 -12.77 -5.89 -6.40
CA TYR A 55 -13.02 -6.42 -5.06
C TYR A 55 -14.31 -7.25 -4.98
N HIS A 56 -15.42 -6.76 -5.54
CA HIS A 56 -16.71 -7.45 -5.53
C HIS A 56 -16.79 -8.64 -6.50
N ASN A 57 -15.83 -8.80 -7.42
CA ASN A 57 -15.70 -10.00 -8.25
C ASN A 57 -15.02 -11.18 -7.52
N HIS A 58 -14.48 -10.95 -6.32
CA HIS A 58 -13.83 -11.99 -5.51
C HIS A 58 -14.77 -12.58 -4.45
N SER A 59 -14.43 -13.77 -3.94
CA SER A 59 -15.20 -14.45 -2.89
C SER A 59 -15.15 -13.65 -1.57
N ALA A 60 -16.13 -13.89 -0.68
CA ALA A 60 -16.18 -13.26 0.63
C ALA A 60 -14.90 -13.50 1.46
N GLU A 61 -14.28 -14.69 1.33
CA GLU A 61 -13.02 -15.03 1.98
C GLU A 61 -11.85 -14.15 1.49
N ILE A 62 -11.73 -13.94 0.17
CA ILE A 62 -10.69 -13.07 -0.39
C ILE A 62 -10.94 -11.61 -0.02
N GLN A 63 -12.20 -11.18 -0.02
CA GLN A 63 -12.57 -9.85 0.45
C GLN A 63 -12.17 -9.63 1.91
N GLU A 64 -12.41 -10.61 2.78
CA GLU A 64 -12.01 -10.57 4.20
C GLU A 64 -10.50 -10.56 4.37
N ALA A 65 -9.79 -11.42 3.66
CA ALA A 65 -8.33 -11.44 3.66
C ALA A 65 -7.73 -10.09 3.23
N THR A 66 -8.30 -9.45 2.21
CA THR A 66 -7.86 -8.11 1.77
C THR A 66 -8.07 -7.06 2.85
N ARG A 67 -9.25 -7.02 3.48
CA ARG A 67 -9.50 -6.06 4.58
C ARG A 67 -8.52 -6.28 5.73
N HIS A 68 -8.33 -7.52 6.15
CA HIS A 68 -7.37 -7.87 7.19
C HIS A 68 -5.93 -7.46 6.82
N GLN A 69 -5.49 -7.71 5.60
CA GLN A 69 -4.15 -7.32 5.13
C GLN A 69 -3.95 -5.80 5.17
N MET A 70 -4.96 -5.03 4.74
CA MET A 70 -4.87 -3.56 4.78
C MET A 70 -4.92 -3.04 6.22
N HIS A 71 -5.79 -3.58 7.08
CA HIS A 71 -5.81 -3.24 8.50
C HIS A 71 -4.49 -3.56 9.20
N TRP A 72 -3.90 -4.72 8.92
CA TRP A 72 -2.58 -5.09 9.44
C TRP A 72 -1.52 -4.09 9.00
N PHE A 73 -1.42 -3.80 7.69
CA PHE A 73 -0.42 -2.86 7.15
C PHE A 73 -0.57 -1.46 7.76
N TYR A 74 -1.78 -0.91 7.83
CA TYR A 74 -2.02 0.40 8.44
C TYR A 74 -1.96 0.36 9.99
N GLY A 75 -1.96 -0.81 10.62
CA GLY A 75 -1.68 -0.98 12.05
C GLY A 75 -0.19 -0.98 12.40
N LEU A 76 0.69 -1.22 11.43
CA LEU A 76 2.14 -1.22 11.63
C LEU A 76 2.71 0.18 11.88
N GLY A 77 3.83 0.25 12.59
CA GLY A 77 4.65 1.45 12.67
C GLY A 77 5.38 1.75 11.36
N VAL A 78 5.85 3.00 11.20
CA VAL A 78 6.52 3.47 9.97
C VAL A 78 7.70 2.58 9.55
N ALA A 79 8.53 2.15 10.51
CA ALA A 79 9.68 1.29 10.25
C ALA A 79 9.25 -0.10 9.72
N ASP A 80 8.23 -0.70 10.31
CA ASP A 80 7.73 -2.02 9.91
C ASP A 80 7.02 -1.97 8.56
N ARG A 81 6.26 -0.90 8.28
CA ARG A 81 5.70 -0.66 6.94
C ARG A 81 6.80 -0.52 5.89
N ARG A 82 7.91 0.16 6.21
CA ARG A 82 9.05 0.30 5.30
C ARG A 82 9.72 -1.05 5.04
N ALA A 83 9.98 -1.82 6.09
CA ALA A 83 10.52 -3.17 5.96
C ALA A 83 9.60 -4.08 5.14
N TYR A 84 8.28 -3.99 5.32
CA TYR A 84 7.31 -4.71 4.48
C TYR A 84 7.39 -4.26 3.01
N SER A 85 7.43 -2.96 2.74
CA SER A 85 7.55 -2.41 1.39
C SER A 85 8.76 -2.98 0.65
N GLU A 86 9.91 -3.07 1.31
CA GLU A 86 11.16 -3.60 0.73
C GLU A 86 11.05 -5.05 0.28
N GLN A 87 10.14 -5.83 0.87
CA GLN A 87 9.95 -7.25 0.57
C GLN A 87 8.68 -7.53 -0.26
N PHE A 88 7.80 -6.54 -0.43
CA PHE A 88 6.50 -6.72 -1.09
C PHE A 88 6.61 -7.30 -2.50
N VAL A 89 7.59 -6.87 -3.28
CA VAL A 89 7.81 -7.32 -4.67
C VAL A 89 8.68 -8.56 -4.80
N THR A 90 9.09 -9.16 -3.69
CA THR A 90 9.89 -10.40 -3.68
C THR A 90 9.14 -11.59 -3.05
N HIS A 91 8.05 -11.33 -2.30
CA HIS A 91 7.18 -12.34 -1.69
C HIS A 91 6.04 -12.81 -2.61
N PHE A 92 6.37 -13.46 -3.73
CA PHE A 92 5.36 -13.95 -4.69
C PHE A 92 4.53 -15.17 -4.21
N ALA A 93 4.79 -15.68 -3.00
CA ALA A 93 4.15 -16.89 -2.47
C ALA A 93 2.99 -16.61 -1.49
N ASP A 94 2.61 -15.35 -1.30
CA ASP A 94 1.45 -15.00 -0.46
C ASP A 94 0.13 -15.50 -1.11
N PRO A 95 -0.68 -16.33 -0.40
CA PRO A 95 -1.93 -16.88 -0.95
C PRO A 95 -2.91 -15.80 -1.41
N LEU A 96 -2.99 -14.66 -0.72
CA LEU A 96 -3.86 -13.55 -1.12
C LEU A 96 -3.39 -12.93 -2.43
N THR A 97 -2.08 -12.68 -2.57
CA THR A 97 -1.47 -12.16 -3.79
C THR A 97 -1.65 -13.12 -4.98
N LEU A 98 -1.59 -14.43 -4.75
CA LEU A 98 -1.87 -15.43 -5.78
C LEU A 98 -3.34 -15.45 -6.20
N ALA A 99 -4.27 -15.31 -5.25
CA ALA A 99 -5.70 -15.29 -5.53
C ALA A 99 -6.18 -13.95 -6.13
N TRP A 100 -5.55 -12.84 -5.74
CA TRP A 100 -5.83 -11.49 -6.22
C TRP A 100 -4.57 -10.61 -6.22
N PRO A 101 -3.82 -10.58 -7.35
CA PRO A 101 -2.59 -9.78 -7.45
C PRO A 101 -2.80 -8.27 -7.30
N ASN A 102 -4.03 -7.78 -7.50
CA ASN A 102 -4.37 -6.36 -7.41
C ASN A 102 -4.99 -5.97 -6.06
N HIS A 103 -5.02 -6.84 -5.05
CA HIS A 103 -5.72 -6.60 -3.77
C HIS A 103 -5.32 -5.31 -3.05
N ALA A 104 -4.08 -4.84 -3.21
CA ALA A 104 -3.58 -3.61 -2.61
C ALA A 104 -3.45 -2.43 -3.60
N LYS A 105 -3.95 -2.57 -4.84
CA LYS A 105 -3.64 -1.64 -5.95
C LYS A 105 -4.10 -0.20 -5.71
N LEU A 106 -5.22 -0.01 -5.02
CA LEU A 106 -5.72 1.31 -4.65
C LEU A 106 -4.73 2.05 -3.72
N PHE A 107 -4.04 1.30 -2.86
CA PHE A 107 -3.15 1.82 -1.83
C PHE A 107 -1.70 1.93 -2.31
N PHE A 108 -1.16 0.89 -2.95
CA PHE A 108 0.30 0.72 -3.10
C PHE A 108 0.87 1.09 -4.46
N ASN A 109 0.07 1.24 -5.52
CA ASN A 109 0.64 1.30 -6.88
C ASN A 109 0.71 2.70 -7.51
N ASN A 110 -0.18 3.62 -7.14
CA ASN A 110 -0.26 4.92 -7.80
C ASN A 110 0.13 6.05 -6.84
N LYS A 111 1.31 6.65 -7.09
CA LYS A 111 1.85 7.75 -6.27
C LYS A 111 0.95 9.00 -6.28
N GLY A 112 0.26 9.27 -7.40
CA GLY A 112 -0.67 10.40 -7.51
C GLY A 112 -1.93 10.18 -6.67
N VAL A 113 -2.53 9.00 -6.78
CA VAL A 113 -3.66 8.60 -5.92
C VAL A 113 -3.24 8.64 -4.45
N ALA A 114 -2.05 8.12 -4.13
CA ALA A 114 -1.55 8.13 -2.78
C ALA A 114 -1.36 9.56 -2.24
N ALA A 115 -0.87 10.48 -3.06
CA ALA A 115 -0.76 11.89 -2.70
C ALA A 115 -2.13 12.51 -2.41
N HIS A 116 -3.05 12.49 -3.38
CA HIS A 116 -4.36 13.14 -3.23
C HIS A 116 -5.17 12.56 -2.07
N THR A 117 -5.12 11.24 -1.87
CA THR A 117 -5.86 10.60 -0.77
C THR A 117 -5.27 10.95 0.60
N THR A 118 -3.95 10.90 0.76
CA THR A 118 -3.31 11.23 2.05
C THR A 118 -3.40 12.72 2.40
N ASP A 119 -3.51 13.61 1.42
CA ASP A 119 -3.68 15.04 1.67
C ASP A 119 -5.03 15.37 2.37
N ILE A 120 -6.06 14.52 2.23
CA ILE A 120 -7.41 14.78 2.78
C ILE A 120 -7.96 13.68 3.70
N CYS A 121 -7.30 12.53 3.83
CA CYS A 121 -7.85 11.36 4.52
C CYS A 121 -8.26 11.62 5.98
N GLY A 122 -7.59 12.54 6.68
CA GLY A 122 -7.94 12.92 8.05
C GLY A 122 -9.31 13.61 8.21
N GLN A 123 -9.99 13.96 7.11
CA GLN A 123 -11.34 14.53 7.12
C GLN A 123 -12.44 13.47 7.21
N TYR A 124 -12.11 12.20 7.00
CA TYR A 124 -13.07 11.10 7.03
C TYR A 124 -13.03 10.36 8.38
N PRO A 125 -14.16 9.78 8.81
CA PRO A 125 -14.18 8.92 10.00
C PRO A 125 -13.18 7.76 9.85
N PRO A 126 -12.36 7.48 10.88
CA PRO A 126 -11.60 6.24 10.91
C PRO A 126 -12.53 5.04 10.98
N ASP A 127 -12.08 3.92 10.43
CA ASP A 127 -12.72 2.61 10.56
C ASP A 127 -14.19 2.53 10.09
N ASP A 128 -14.63 3.37 9.14
CA ASP A 128 -15.97 3.29 8.55
C ASP A 128 -16.07 2.10 7.59
N PRO A 129 -16.77 1.00 7.94
CA PRO A 129 -16.84 -0.18 7.09
C PRO A 129 -17.69 0.01 5.83
N SER A 130 -18.48 1.10 5.75
CA SER A 130 -19.38 1.33 4.63
C SER A 130 -18.65 1.54 3.30
N VAL A 131 -17.39 1.99 3.34
CA VAL A 131 -16.55 2.20 2.14
C VAL A 131 -16.21 0.91 1.39
N TRP A 132 -16.46 -0.26 1.99
CA TRP A 132 -16.28 -1.56 1.36
C TRP A 132 -17.54 -2.12 0.67
N ASN A 133 -18.68 -1.41 0.74
CA ASN A 133 -19.99 -1.87 0.27
C ASN A 133 -20.49 -1.03 -0.94
N TRP A 134 -19.67 -0.87 -1.97
CA TRP A 134 -19.96 -0.01 -3.15
C TRP A 134 -21.00 -0.62 -4.10
#